data_AF-A0A4Y3VTV2-F1
#
_entry.id   AF-A0A4Y3VTV2-F1
#
_cell.length_a   1.000
_cell.length_b   1.000
_cell.length_c   1.000
_cell.angle_alpha   90.00
_cell.angle_beta   90.00
_cell.angle_gamma   90.00
#
_symmetry.space_group_name_H-M   'P 1'
#
loop_
_entity.id
_entity.type
_entity.pdbx_description
1 polymer ?
#
loop_
_entity_poly.entity_id
_entity_poly.type
_entity_poly.pdbx_seq_one_letter_code
_entity_poly.pdbx_strand_id
1 'polypeptide(L)' 'MTQNPSPESDATLGTEARLSRLEAQVATLAEAVRVLARGLENIPSKDVPPEEAERGARLAHEILLSQGL' A
#
# COMPACT_ATOMS: atom_id res chain seq x y z
N MET A 1 23.73 30.61 -25.78
CA MET A 1 23.59 30.44 -24.32
C MET A 1 22.77 29.18 -24.07
N THR A 2 23.41 28.05 -23.85
CA THR A 2 22.74 26.79 -23.45
C THR A 2 23.22 26.46 -22.05
N GLN A 3 22.37 26.70 -21.05
CA GLN A 3 22.64 26.25 -19.68
C GLN A 3 22.57 24.73 -19.65
N ASN A 4 23.66 24.09 -19.25
CA ASN A 4 23.74 22.66 -19.07
C ASN A 4 23.20 22.36 -17.67
N PRO A 5 22.16 21.53 -17.49
CA PRO A 5 21.66 21.18 -16.16
C PRO A 5 22.76 20.46 -15.37
N SER A 6 23.01 20.93 -14.14
CA SER A 6 24.01 20.35 -13.25
C SER A 6 23.54 18.97 -12.76
N PRO A 7 24.39 17.92 -12.82
CA PRO A 7 24.01 16.56 -12.46
C PRO A 7 23.57 16.39 -10.98
N GLU A 8 23.95 17.33 -10.11
CA GLU A 8 23.55 17.34 -8.69
C GLU A 8 22.07 17.69 -8.49
N SER A 9 21.48 18.48 -9.39
CA SER A 9 20.07 18.85 -9.33
C SER A 9 19.15 17.69 -9.75
N ASP A 10 19.56 16.87 -10.71
CA ASP A 10 18.81 15.67 -11.11
C ASP A 10 18.88 14.57 -10.04
N ALA A 11 20.01 14.43 -9.35
CA ALA A 11 20.19 13.46 -8.28
C ALA A 11 19.36 13.79 -7.02
N THR A 12 19.22 15.07 -6.69
CA THR A 12 18.38 15.55 -5.58
C THR A 12 16.90 15.37 -5.89
N LEU A 13 16.44 15.75 -7.08
CA LEU A 13 15.07 15.48 -7.55
C LEU A 13 14.73 13.98 -7.56
N GLY A 14 15.67 13.13 -7.99
CA GLY A 14 15.51 11.67 -7.95
C GLY A 14 15.40 11.11 -6.53
N THR A 15 16.11 11.69 -5.57
CA THR A 15 16.05 11.32 -4.16
C THR A 15 14.72 11.73 -3.53
N GLU A 16 14.25 12.96 -3.78
CA GLU A 16 12.97 13.45 -3.29
C GLU A 16 11.80 12.64 -3.83
N ALA A 17 11.82 12.28 -5.12
CA ALA A 17 10.78 11.44 -5.72
C ALA A 17 10.76 10.02 -5.11
N ARG A 18 11.92 9.46 -4.80
CA ARG A 18 12.03 8.15 -4.12
C ARG A 18 11.53 8.21 -2.68
N LEU A 19 11.86 9.29 -1.97
CA LEU A 19 11.39 9.52 -0.61
C LEU A 19 9.86 9.67 -0.57
N SER A 20 9.30 10.50 -1.45
CA SER A 20 7.84 10.71 -1.54
C SER A 20 7.10 9.40 -1.85
N ARG A 21 7.65 8.55 -2.72
CA ARG A 21 7.09 7.22 -2.99
C ARG A 21 7.14 6.32 -1.75
N LEU A 22 8.25 6.32 -1.02
CA LEU A 22 8.41 5.53 0.20
C LEU A 22 7.43 5.99 1.28
N GLU A 23 7.26 7.30 1.46
CA GLU A 23 6.30 7.87 2.41
C GLU A 23 4.87 7.44 2.08
N ALA A 24 4.48 7.49 0.80
CA ALA A 24 3.17 7.02 0.36
C ALA A 24 2.96 5.51 0.63
N GLN A 25 3.99 4.69 0.39
CA GLN A 25 3.94 3.26 0.69
C GLN A 25 3.82 2.98 2.19
N VAL A 26 4.58 3.68 3.03
CA VAL A 26 4.52 3.55 4.49
C VAL A 26 3.16 4.00 5.03
N ALA A 27 2.62 5.11 4.53
CA ALA A 27 1.29 5.58 4.92
C ALA A 27 0.20 4.55 4.57
N THR A 28 0.28 3.96 3.37
CA THR A 28 -0.63 2.91 2.91
C THR A 28 -0.52 1.66 3.80
N LEU A 29 0.71 1.23 4.11
CA LEU A 29 0.96 0.08 4.97
C LEU A 29 0.43 0.31 6.39
N ALA A 30 0.65 1.50 6.96
CA ALA A 30 0.14 1.85 8.28
C ALA A 30 -1.39 1.78 8.33
N GLU A 31 -2.07 2.24 7.27
CA GLU A 31 -3.52 2.13 7.19
C GLU A 31 -4.00 0.68 7.09
N ALA A 32 -3.35 -0.13 6.25
CA ALA A 32 -3.67 -1.54 6.12
C ALA A 32 -3.53 -2.28 7.46
N VAL A 33 -2.46 -1.99 8.23
CA VAL A 33 -2.25 -2.58 9.56
C VAL A 33 -3.33 -2.12 10.54
N ARG A 34 -3.75 -0.85 10.52
CA ARG A 34 -4.85 -0.37 11.37
C ARG A 34 -6.17 -1.05 11.06
N VAL A 35 -6.50 -1.21 9.77
CA VAL A 35 -7.69 -1.92 9.33
C VAL A 35 -7.64 -3.39 9.77
N LEU A 36 -6.49 -4.05 9.61
CA LEU A 36 -6.30 -5.42 10.05
C LEU A 36 -6.45 -5.56 11.56
N ALA A 37 -5.83 -4.67 12.35
CA ALA A 37 -5.94 -4.68 13.80
C ALA A 37 -7.40 -4.54 14.26
N ARG A 38 -8.16 -3.60 13.68
CA ARG A 38 -9.61 -3.45 13.96
C ARG A 38 -10.42 -4.67 13.55
N GLY A 39 -10.08 -5.29 12.42
CA GLY A 39 -10.69 -6.54 11.98
C GLY A 39 -10.41 -7.72 12.91
N LEU A 40 -9.24 -7.72 13.56
CA LEU A 40 -8.83 -8.73 14.54
C LEU A 40 -9.33 -8.43 15.96
N GLU A 41 -9.58 -7.18 16.33
CA GLU A 41 -10.24 -6.81 17.60
C GLU A 41 -11.67 -7.33 17.64
N ASN A 42 -12.38 -7.25 16.50
CA ASN A 42 -13.60 -8.02 16.27
C ASN A 42 -13.23 -9.45 15.87
N ILE A 43 -12.56 -10.19 16.76
CA ILE A 43 -12.29 -11.62 16.55
C ILE A 43 -13.64 -12.21 16.14
N PRO A 44 -13.79 -12.71 14.90
CA PRO A 44 -15.01 -13.35 14.50
C PRO A 44 -15.21 -14.47 15.51
N SER A 45 -16.24 -14.32 16.34
CA SER A 45 -16.48 -15.17 17.50
C SER A 45 -16.85 -16.55 17.00
N LYS A 46 -15.84 -17.33 16.58
CA LYS A 46 -15.88 -18.67 15.98
C LYS A 46 -16.84 -18.93 14.81
N ASP A 47 -17.72 -17.98 14.46
CA ASP A 47 -18.88 -18.21 13.59
C ASP A 47 -18.93 -17.21 12.41
N VAL A 48 -17.81 -16.85 11.81
CA VAL A 48 -17.89 -16.35 10.42
C VAL A 48 -18.07 -17.57 9.52
N PRO A 49 -19.21 -17.69 8.81
CA PRO A 49 -19.42 -18.80 7.90
C PRO A 49 -18.25 -18.88 6.91
N PRO A 50 -17.71 -20.08 6.63
CA PRO A 50 -16.55 -20.25 5.75
C PRO A 50 -16.75 -19.57 4.37
N GLU A 51 -17.99 -19.47 3.91
CA GLU A 51 -18.40 -18.81 2.67
C GLU A 51 -18.16 -17.29 2.67
N GLU A 52 -18.23 -16.62 3.82
CA GLU A 52 -17.94 -15.19 3.94
C GLU A 52 -16.44 -14.91 3.98
N ALA A 53 -15.68 -15.74 4.69
CA ALA A 53 -14.22 -15.67 4.71
C ALA A 53 -13.64 -15.95 3.31
N GLU A 54 -14.17 -16.96 2.61
CA GLU A 54 -13.76 -17.30 1.25
C GLU A 54 -14.10 -16.17 0.26
N ARG A 55 -15.28 -15.56 0.37
CA ARG A 55 -15.64 -14.39 -0.44
C ARG A 55 -14.71 -13.20 -0.17
N GLY A 56 -14.43 -12.90 1.10
CA GLY A 56 -13.52 -11.82 1.46
C GLY A 56 -12.12 -12.02 0.89
N ALA A 57 -11.58 -13.24 0.99
CA ALA A 57 -10.30 -13.60 0.41
C ALA A 57 -10.28 -13.48 -1.13
N ARG A 58 -11.37 -13.92 -1.80
CA ARG A 58 -11.50 -13.80 -3.25
C ARG A 58 -11.55 -12.34 -3.70
N LEU A 59 -12.32 -11.50 -3.00
CA LEU A 59 -12.43 -10.08 -3.31
C LEU A 59 -11.10 -9.34 -3.10
N ALA A 60 -10.39 -9.65 -2.01
CA ALA A 60 -9.05 -9.10 -1.77
C ALA A 60 -8.06 -9.51 -2.88
N HIS A 61 -8.12 -10.76 -3.33
CA HIS A 61 -7.30 -11.26 -4.43
C HIS A 61 -7.56 -10.49 -5.75
N GLU A 62 -8.83 -10.29 -6.11
CA GLU A 62 -9.21 -9.51 -7.31
C GLU A 62 -8.73 -8.05 -7.22
N ILE A 63 -8.82 -7.43 -6.03
CA ILE A 63 -8.32 -6.06 -5.81
C ILE A 63 -6.80 -6.00 -6.01
N LEU A 64 -6.05 -6.97 -5.48
CA LEU A 64 -4.59 -7.01 -5.65
C LEU A 64 -4.18 -7.17 -7.12
N LEU A 65 -4.85 -8.06 -7.86
CA LEU A 65 -4.65 -8.22 -9.31
C LEU A 65 -4.93 -6.92 -10.07
N SER A 66 -5.98 -6.19 -9.69
CA SER A 66 -6.32 -4.91 -10.32
C SER A 66 -5.29 -3.80 -10.09
N GLN A 67 -4.51 -3.90 -9.01
CA GLN A 67 -3.43 -2.95 -8.69
C GLN A 67 -2.07 -3.37 -9.26
N GLY A 68 -1.99 -4.52 -9.95
CA GLY A 68 -0.76 -5.00 -10.59
C GLY A 68 0.30 -5.50 -9.60
N LEU A 69 -0.13 -5.96 -8.41
CA LEU A 69 0.70 -6.65 -7.43
C LEU A 69 0.69 -8.17 -7.61
#